data_AF-A0A248JP15-F1
#
_entry.id   AF-A0A248JP15-F1
#
_cell.length_a   1.000
_cell.length_b   1.000
_cell.length_c   1.000
_cell.angle_alpha   90.00
_cell.angle_beta   90.00
_cell.angle_gamma   90.00
#
_symmetry.space_group_name_H-M   'P 1'
#
loop_
_entity.id
_entity.type
_entity.pdbx_description
1 polymer ?
#
loop_
_entity_poly.entity_id
_entity_poly.type
_entity_poly.pdbx_seq_one_letter_code
_entity_poly.pdbx_strand_id
1 'polypeptide(L)'
;MNMIAYRQVNAFAQAVSAPTLQYAQTLFHENNTAFVASPKIYKRFPQVKIDDFSTILAAVWADSVSGAGSIKAWLRASTAGWSDIEITNAANVTYASWHGLLVRKNLQDVGKYPAVTNDYYSSPDVIARRQRVDDPGTFLTAQSYGTNPWEQPVRGLNYLYLRAKNLYPGGLEGNFVAYNYKGSVTPPSKWNPLSTETGSSTSAIKASSISPVLPSGQIGVTFDPFLFNFAADPGEHNCISVLAQTAYYTNPLPDDANFSIATWLLNDLASAWHNVAQPTQSKNFLYFTNRDDTPERFRFEAHVSNLPLGSVVQLRTEEKQHGGVEINSGPVHISSASAVIIAEGVINPKYDGRLEVTLDVPGLNGRLPPEAVVEIRTFWQVQDDNPNHAKAVVLAARNHRTLLDGDAAELFLGSFTFVGGSPD
;
A
#
# COMPACT_ATOMS: atom_id res chain seq x y z
N MET A 1 31.19 14.62 9.20
CA MET A 1 30.95 14.26 7.79
C MET A 1 31.63 12.92 7.51
N ASN A 2 30.91 11.82 7.61
CA ASN A 2 31.36 10.50 7.16
C ASN A 2 30.18 9.91 6.38
N MET A 3 30.33 9.82 5.05
CA MET A 3 29.44 9.06 4.18
C MET A 3 29.58 7.58 4.55
N ILE A 4 28.66 7.07 5.37
CA ILE A 4 28.45 5.64 5.50
C ILE A 4 27.82 5.19 4.18
N ALA A 5 28.65 4.59 3.34
CA ALA A 5 28.24 3.95 2.11
C ALA A 5 27.09 2.97 2.40
N TYR A 6 25.94 3.25 1.79
CA TYR A 6 24.78 2.37 1.72
C TYR A 6 25.16 1.11 0.94
N ARG A 7 25.90 0.17 1.56
CA ARG A 7 25.95 -1.23 1.11
C ARG A 7 24.66 -1.89 1.58
N GLN A 8 23.56 -1.55 0.91
CA GLN A 8 22.37 -2.37 0.97
C GLN A 8 22.65 -3.72 0.32
N VAL A 9 22.08 -4.74 0.96
CA VAL A 9 22.20 -6.16 0.68
C VAL A 9 21.65 -6.47 -0.72
N ASN A 10 22.54 -6.51 -1.73
CA ASN A 10 22.26 -7.02 -3.08
C ASN A 10 22.24 -8.56 -3.07
N ALA A 11 21.33 -9.19 -2.31
CA ALA A 11 21.19 -10.64 -2.29
C ALA A 11 20.02 -11.18 -3.16
N PHE A 12 19.29 -10.32 -3.88
CA PHE A 12 18.10 -10.73 -4.66
C PHE A 12 18.32 -10.92 -6.16
N ALA A 13 19.57 -10.88 -6.65
CA ALA A 13 19.87 -11.10 -8.06
C ALA A 13 20.78 -12.32 -8.26
N GLN A 14 20.30 -13.53 -7.91
CA GLN A 14 20.68 -14.65 -8.78
C GLN A 14 19.87 -14.44 -10.06
N ALA A 15 20.59 -14.13 -11.15
CA ALA A 15 19.98 -13.98 -12.46
C ALA A 15 19.35 -15.32 -12.84
N VAL A 16 18.03 -15.39 -12.75
CA VAL A 16 17.24 -16.50 -13.27
C VAL A 16 17.63 -16.72 -14.74
N SER A 17 17.70 -17.98 -15.16
CA SER A 17 18.02 -18.34 -16.54
C SER A 17 17.07 -17.66 -17.54
N ALA A 18 17.57 -16.69 -18.31
CA ALA A 18 16.77 -15.94 -19.28
C ALA A 18 16.00 -16.82 -20.28
N PRO A 19 16.58 -17.92 -20.84
CA PRO A 19 15.82 -18.84 -21.69
C PRO A 19 14.64 -19.52 -20.98
N THR A 20 14.80 -19.85 -19.69
CA THR A 20 13.73 -20.51 -18.90
C THR A 20 12.58 -19.53 -18.67
N LEU A 21 12.90 -18.29 -18.28
CA LEU A 21 11.91 -17.22 -18.10
C LEU A 21 11.15 -16.92 -19.39
N GLN A 22 11.86 -16.75 -20.51
CA GLN A 22 11.24 -16.45 -21.81
C GLN A 22 10.28 -17.56 -22.26
N TYR A 23 10.63 -18.82 -22.03
CA TYR A 23 9.75 -19.93 -22.34
C TYR A 23 8.52 -19.98 -21.42
N ALA A 24 8.68 -19.67 -20.13
CA ALA A 24 7.55 -19.56 -19.21
C ALA A 24 6.57 -18.45 -19.64
N GLN A 25 7.08 -17.28 -20.03
CA GLN A 25 6.28 -16.17 -20.58
C GLN A 25 5.52 -16.59 -21.85
N THR A 26 6.18 -17.34 -22.74
CA THR A 26 5.53 -17.88 -23.95
C THR A 26 4.33 -18.76 -23.58
N LEU A 27 4.52 -19.71 -22.64
CA LEU A 27 3.46 -20.59 -22.18
C LEU A 27 2.31 -19.82 -21.51
N PHE A 28 2.61 -18.76 -20.76
CA PHE A 28 1.61 -17.86 -20.19
C PHE A 28 0.77 -17.18 -21.27
N HIS A 29 1.40 -16.62 -22.31
CA HIS A 29 0.70 -16.00 -23.44
C HIS A 29 -0.09 -17.00 -24.30
N GLU A 30 0.27 -18.28 -24.26
CA GLU A 30 -0.51 -19.39 -24.82
C GLU A 30 -1.67 -19.83 -23.89
N ASN A 31 -1.96 -19.08 -22.82
CA ASN A 31 -3.00 -19.36 -21.83
C ASN A 31 -2.81 -20.67 -21.05
N ASN A 32 -1.57 -21.14 -20.88
CA ASN A 32 -1.31 -22.26 -19.98
C ASN A 32 -1.37 -21.77 -18.53
N THR A 33 -2.02 -22.54 -17.65
CA THR A 33 -1.90 -22.33 -16.21
C THR A 33 -0.50 -22.71 -15.72
N ALA A 34 -0.05 -22.17 -14.58
CA ALA A 34 1.23 -22.54 -14.00
C ALA A 34 1.36 -24.07 -13.80
N PHE A 35 0.29 -24.73 -13.35
CA PHE A 35 0.26 -26.18 -13.16
C PHE A 35 0.52 -26.95 -14.48
N VAL A 36 -0.06 -26.50 -15.59
CA VAL A 36 0.14 -27.12 -16.93
C VAL A 36 1.51 -26.76 -17.51
N ALA A 37 1.99 -25.55 -17.25
CA ALA A 37 3.27 -25.05 -17.75
C ALA A 37 4.46 -25.70 -17.03
N SER A 38 4.37 -25.95 -15.72
CA SER A 38 5.44 -26.52 -14.90
C SER A 38 6.16 -27.72 -15.52
N PRO A 39 5.49 -28.85 -15.87
CA PRO A 39 6.16 -29.99 -16.46
C PRO A 39 6.79 -29.68 -17.83
N LYS A 40 6.19 -28.78 -18.62
CA LYS A 40 6.72 -28.36 -19.93
C LYS A 40 8.01 -27.58 -19.78
N ILE A 41 8.07 -26.65 -18.81
CA ILE A 41 9.26 -25.85 -18.53
C ILE A 41 10.38 -26.76 -18.03
N TYR A 42 10.10 -27.59 -17.03
CA TYR A 42 11.13 -28.47 -16.45
C TYR A 42 11.67 -29.49 -17.46
N LYS A 43 10.80 -30.13 -18.26
CA LYS A 43 11.24 -31.04 -19.34
C LYS A 43 12.20 -30.37 -20.33
N ARG A 44 12.02 -29.08 -20.60
CA ARG A 44 12.88 -28.31 -21.51
C ARG A 44 14.17 -27.84 -20.83
N PHE A 45 14.12 -27.57 -19.52
CA PHE A 45 15.23 -27.04 -18.74
C PHE A 45 15.45 -27.85 -17.44
N PRO A 46 15.83 -29.14 -17.52
CA PRO A 46 15.92 -30.01 -16.33
C PRO A 46 16.99 -29.58 -15.32
N GLN A 47 17.93 -28.74 -15.75
CA GLN A 47 19.00 -28.17 -14.91
C GLN A 47 18.57 -26.94 -14.09
N VAL A 48 17.34 -26.45 -14.25
CA VAL A 48 16.86 -25.29 -13.49
C VAL A 48 16.82 -25.62 -11.99
N LYS A 49 17.36 -24.71 -11.17
CA LYS A 49 17.30 -24.85 -9.71
C LYS A 49 15.87 -24.63 -9.22
N ILE A 50 15.49 -25.33 -8.15
CA ILE A 50 14.13 -25.23 -7.59
C ILE A 50 13.76 -23.79 -7.21
N ASP A 51 14.69 -23.02 -6.65
CA ASP A 51 14.43 -21.64 -6.23
C ASP A 51 14.19 -20.70 -7.42
N ASP A 52 15.00 -20.82 -8.48
CA ASP A 52 14.82 -20.07 -9.73
C ASP A 52 13.49 -20.45 -10.40
N PHE A 53 13.18 -21.74 -10.42
CA PHE A 53 11.97 -22.26 -11.03
C PHE A 53 10.72 -21.78 -10.28
N SER A 54 10.74 -21.87 -8.95
CA SER A 54 9.69 -21.34 -8.07
C SER A 54 9.47 -19.83 -8.31
N THR A 55 10.56 -19.07 -8.39
CA THR A 55 10.54 -17.62 -8.68
C THR A 55 9.93 -17.31 -10.04
N ILE A 56 10.31 -18.03 -11.10
CA ILE A 56 9.72 -17.87 -12.45
C ILE A 56 8.21 -18.10 -12.40
N LEU A 57 7.78 -19.20 -11.77
CA LEU A 57 6.36 -19.54 -11.70
C LEU A 57 5.55 -18.48 -10.95
N ALA A 58 6.05 -18.02 -9.80
CA ALA A 58 5.39 -16.99 -9.02
C ALA A 58 5.37 -15.62 -9.72
N ALA A 59 6.41 -15.28 -10.48
CA ALA A 59 6.49 -14.01 -11.19
C ALA A 59 5.60 -13.97 -12.44
N VAL A 60 5.58 -15.04 -13.24
CA VAL A 60 4.82 -15.09 -14.50
C VAL A 60 3.33 -15.32 -14.26
N TRP A 61 2.95 -16.08 -13.24
CA TRP A 61 1.55 -16.34 -12.87
C TRP A 61 1.18 -15.66 -11.55
N ALA A 62 1.64 -14.42 -11.34
CA ALA A 62 1.46 -13.67 -10.10
C ALA A 62 -0.02 -13.57 -9.66
N ASP A 63 -0.94 -13.28 -10.57
CA ASP A 63 -2.40 -13.22 -10.29
C ASP A 63 -2.99 -14.57 -9.81
N SER A 64 -2.28 -15.69 -10.01
CA SER A 64 -2.71 -17.02 -9.58
C SER A 64 -2.10 -17.48 -8.25
N VAL A 65 -1.26 -16.65 -7.62
CA VAL A 65 -0.61 -16.98 -6.33
C VAL A 65 -1.53 -16.63 -5.17
N SER A 66 -2.18 -17.65 -4.59
CA SER A 66 -3.02 -17.49 -3.39
C SER A 66 -2.30 -17.84 -2.07
N GLY A 67 -1.07 -18.35 -2.16
CA GLY A 67 -0.29 -18.81 -1.01
C GLY A 67 0.89 -19.68 -1.41
N ALA A 68 1.79 -19.98 -0.48
CA ALA A 68 2.85 -20.97 -0.70
C ALA A 68 2.29 -22.34 -1.17
N GLY A 69 1.06 -22.68 -0.81
CA GLY A 69 0.39 -23.91 -1.25
C GLY A 69 0.22 -24.02 -2.77
N SER A 70 -0.12 -22.93 -3.47
CA SER A 70 -0.25 -22.96 -4.93
C SER A 70 1.11 -23.21 -5.60
N ILE A 71 2.16 -22.54 -5.12
CA ILE A 71 3.53 -22.73 -5.60
C ILE A 71 3.99 -24.18 -5.37
N LYS A 72 3.74 -24.77 -4.19
CA LYS A 72 4.05 -26.19 -3.92
C LYS A 72 3.37 -27.13 -4.91
N ALA A 73 2.11 -26.88 -5.23
CA ALA A 73 1.38 -27.69 -6.21
C ALA A 73 2.02 -27.61 -7.60
N TRP A 74 2.45 -26.42 -8.03
CA TRP A 74 3.13 -26.21 -9.31
C TRP A 74 4.52 -26.85 -9.34
N LEU A 75 5.27 -26.80 -8.23
CA LEU A 75 6.56 -27.44 -8.11
C LEU A 75 6.45 -28.97 -8.16
N ARG A 76 5.42 -29.57 -7.53
CA ARG A 76 5.16 -31.02 -7.63
C ARG A 76 4.77 -31.45 -9.05
N ALA A 77 4.01 -30.61 -9.75
CA ALA A 77 3.60 -30.86 -11.13
C ALA A 77 4.78 -30.89 -12.12
N SER A 78 5.94 -30.32 -11.76
CA SER A 78 7.12 -30.28 -12.65
C SER A 78 7.72 -31.65 -12.94
N THR A 79 7.45 -32.66 -12.10
CA THR A 79 8.05 -34.01 -12.13
C THR A 79 9.58 -34.02 -11.93
N ALA A 80 10.14 -32.95 -11.36
CA ALA A 80 11.59 -32.78 -11.18
C ALA A 80 12.26 -33.70 -10.14
N GLY A 81 11.49 -34.47 -9.38
CA GLY A 81 12.02 -35.38 -8.37
C GLY A 81 12.56 -34.68 -7.11
N TRP A 82 12.30 -33.39 -6.91
CA TRP A 82 12.62 -32.68 -5.66
C TRP A 82 11.86 -33.27 -4.47
N SER A 83 12.52 -33.32 -3.31
CA SER A 83 11.90 -33.75 -2.07
C SER A 83 10.81 -32.77 -1.61
N ASP A 84 9.86 -33.25 -0.80
CA ASP A 84 8.80 -32.39 -0.22
C ASP A 84 9.35 -31.27 0.66
N ILE A 85 10.50 -31.47 1.29
CA ILE A 85 11.18 -30.47 2.12
C ILE A 85 11.72 -29.34 1.23
N GLU A 86 12.42 -29.68 0.13
CA GLU A 86 12.91 -28.70 -0.84
C GLU A 86 11.75 -27.90 -1.45
N ILE A 87 10.70 -28.58 -1.89
CA ILE A 87 9.49 -27.95 -2.44
C ILE A 87 8.85 -27.00 -1.41
N THR A 88 8.76 -27.43 -0.16
CA THR A 88 8.19 -26.60 0.90
C THR A 88 9.03 -25.37 1.18
N ASN A 89 10.35 -25.51 1.26
CA ASN A 89 11.25 -24.40 1.52
C ASN A 89 11.25 -23.39 0.38
N ALA A 90 11.40 -23.84 -0.86
CA ALA A 90 11.38 -22.97 -2.04
C ALA A 90 10.06 -22.20 -2.14
N ALA A 91 8.92 -22.88 -1.99
CA ALA A 91 7.61 -22.23 -2.05
C ALA A 91 7.40 -21.19 -0.95
N ASN A 92 7.84 -21.48 0.28
CA ASN A 92 7.72 -20.54 1.40
C ASN A 92 8.60 -19.31 1.18
N VAL A 93 9.85 -19.48 0.72
CA VAL A 93 10.78 -18.39 0.42
C VAL A 93 10.25 -17.53 -0.72
N THR A 94 9.82 -18.15 -1.82
CA THR A 94 9.27 -17.44 -2.98
C THR A 94 8.01 -16.66 -2.62
N TYR A 95 7.08 -17.26 -1.86
CA TYR A 95 5.84 -16.58 -1.46
C TYR A 95 6.07 -15.42 -0.49
N ALA A 96 7.16 -15.45 0.28
CA ALA A 96 7.51 -14.37 1.21
C ALA A 96 8.05 -13.10 0.51
N SER A 97 8.16 -13.07 -0.82
CA SER A 97 8.67 -11.93 -1.59
C SER A 97 7.80 -11.64 -2.80
N TRP A 98 7.72 -10.36 -3.18
CA TRP A 98 7.09 -9.89 -4.40
C TRP A 98 8.05 -9.97 -5.57
N HIS A 99 7.53 -10.41 -6.72
CA HIS A 99 8.32 -10.61 -7.96
C HIS A 99 7.75 -9.79 -9.13
N GLY A 100 7.15 -8.64 -8.84
CA GLY A 100 6.61 -7.71 -9.83
C GLY A 100 7.23 -6.32 -9.72
N LEU A 101 6.45 -5.30 -10.07
CA LEU A 101 6.80 -3.89 -9.85
C LEU A 101 6.44 -3.57 -8.39
N LEU A 102 7.44 -3.27 -7.59
CA LEU A 102 7.27 -2.81 -6.22
C LEU A 102 6.97 -1.31 -6.22
N VAL A 103 5.82 -0.94 -5.67
CA VAL A 103 5.53 0.44 -5.27
C VAL A 103 5.65 0.48 -3.75
N ARG A 104 6.64 1.20 -3.23
CA ARG A 104 6.97 1.11 -1.81
C ARG A 104 5.91 1.77 -0.95
N LYS A 105 5.53 1.11 0.14
CA LYS A 105 4.68 1.70 1.18
C LYS A 105 5.42 2.75 2.01
N ASN A 106 6.72 2.58 2.20
CA ASN A 106 7.64 3.52 2.86
C ASN A 106 9.09 3.25 2.40
N LEU A 107 10.06 4.05 2.85
CA LEU A 107 11.47 3.93 2.41
C LEU A 107 12.16 2.60 2.78
N GLN A 108 11.65 1.85 3.76
CA GLN A 108 12.18 0.54 4.17
C GLN A 108 11.53 -0.64 3.44
N ASP A 109 10.50 -0.39 2.62
CA ASP A 109 9.83 -1.44 1.88
C ASP A 109 10.77 -2.01 0.79
N VAL A 110 11.02 -3.31 0.90
CA VAL A 110 11.89 -4.08 0.01
C VAL A 110 11.11 -5.15 -0.77
N GLY A 111 9.78 -5.13 -0.72
CA GLY A 111 8.94 -6.08 -1.44
C GLY A 111 8.83 -7.45 -0.76
N LYS A 112 8.71 -7.48 0.57
CA LYS A 112 8.49 -8.71 1.34
C LYS A 112 7.04 -8.83 1.80
N TYR A 113 6.57 -10.06 1.92
CA TYR A 113 5.23 -10.38 2.40
C TYR A 113 5.21 -10.91 3.84
N PRO A 114 4.22 -10.46 4.65
CA PRO A 114 3.43 -9.26 4.40
C PRO A 114 4.32 -8.00 4.46
N ALA A 115 3.81 -6.86 4.02
CA ALA A 115 4.52 -5.60 4.20
C ALA A 115 4.70 -5.34 5.69
N VAL A 116 5.93 -5.45 6.21
CA VAL A 116 6.20 -5.22 7.63
C VAL A 116 6.36 -3.72 7.87
N THR A 117 5.25 -3.01 7.90
CA THR A 117 5.23 -1.58 8.22
C THR A 117 3.96 -1.18 8.97
N ASN A 118 4.06 -0.06 9.70
CA ASN A 118 2.92 0.66 10.25
C ASN A 118 2.53 1.88 9.39
N ASP A 119 3.34 2.22 8.39
CA ASP A 119 3.14 3.36 7.48
C ASP A 119 2.90 2.86 6.05
N TYR A 120 1.62 2.86 5.68
CA TYR A 120 1.11 2.42 4.37
C TYR A 120 0.72 3.59 3.46
N TYR A 121 0.67 4.80 4.02
CA TYR A 121 -0.07 5.94 3.48
C TYR A 121 0.83 7.17 3.28
N SER A 122 2.14 7.00 3.45
CA SER A 122 3.16 8.03 3.18
C SER A 122 4.14 7.54 2.13
N SER A 123 3.62 6.85 1.11
CA SER A 123 4.45 6.22 0.09
C SER A 123 5.43 7.21 -0.53
N PRO A 124 6.75 6.96 -0.49
CA PRO A 124 7.74 7.80 -1.14
C PRO A 124 7.69 7.67 -2.66
N ASP A 125 6.87 6.76 -3.18
CA ASP A 125 6.76 6.44 -4.60
C ASP A 125 5.56 7.12 -5.27
N VAL A 126 4.75 7.84 -4.49
CA VAL A 126 3.70 8.75 -4.93
C VAL A 126 4.19 10.17 -4.64
N ILE A 127 4.43 10.96 -5.69
CA ILE A 127 5.22 12.21 -5.58
C ILE A 127 4.44 13.36 -6.21
N ALA A 128 3.89 14.24 -5.38
CA ALA A 128 3.32 15.49 -5.85
C ALA A 128 4.42 16.56 -6.05
N ARG A 129 4.30 17.33 -7.12
CA ARG A 129 5.13 18.49 -7.46
C ARG A 129 4.26 19.66 -7.90
N ARG A 130 4.63 20.86 -7.48
CA ARG A 130 3.96 22.11 -7.90
C ARG A 130 4.35 22.55 -9.31
N GLN A 131 5.49 22.06 -9.79
CA GLN A 131 6.03 22.32 -11.12
C GLN A 131 6.34 21.00 -11.81
N ARG A 132 6.26 21.01 -13.14
CA ARG A 132 6.65 19.88 -13.98
C ARG A 132 8.15 19.61 -13.81
N VAL A 133 8.52 18.34 -13.70
CA VAL A 133 9.90 17.88 -13.68
C VAL A 133 10.38 17.70 -15.12
N ASP A 134 11.45 18.38 -15.51
CA ASP A 134 11.98 18.35 -16.89
C ASP A 134 12.55 16.99 -17.28
N ASP A 135 13.30 16.35 -16.37
CA ASP A 135 13.83 14.99 -16.54
C ASP A 135 13.39 14.09 -15.36
N PRO A 136 12.16 13.53 -15.43
CA PRO A 136 11.66 12.62 -14.41
C PRO A 136 12.57 11.41 -14.21
N GLY A 137 13.18 10.90 -15.28
CA GLY A 137 14.05 9.72 -15.27
C GLY A 137 15.24 9.91 -14.33
N THR A 138 15.98 11.01 -14.47
CA THR A 138 17.14 11.28 -13.61
C THR A 138 16.72 11.70 -12.20
N PHE A 139 15.77 12.63 -12.07
CA PHE A 139 15.42 13.21 -10.79
C PHE A 139 14.73 12.19 -9.86
N LEU A 140 13.74 11.45 -10.36
CA LEU A 140 12.91 10.56 -9.52
C LEU A 140 13.55 9.20 -9.25
N THR A 141 14.62 8.85 -9.97
CA THR A 141 15.43 7.64 -9.73
C THR A 141 16.72 7.98 -8.98
N ALA A 142 17.80 8.31 -9.68
CA ALA A 142 19.15 8.43 -9.12
C ALA A 142 19.28 9.49 -8.02
N GLN A 143 18.50 10.57 -8.09
CA GLN A 143 18.65 11.71 -7.16
C GLN A 143 17.74 11.63 -5.92
N SER A 144 16.57 10.99 -6.03
CA SER A 144 15.56 11.03 -4.96
C SER A 144 14.95 9.68 -4.58
N TYR A 145 15.40 8.55 -5.13
CA TYR A 145 14.83 7.23 -4.77
C TYR A 145 15.02 6.87 -3.30
N GLY A 146 16.14 7.27 -2.70
CA GLY A 146 16.41 7.08 -1.27
C GLY A 146 15.73 8.07 -0.34
N THR A 147 14.92 9.00 -0.85
CA THR A 147 14.28 10.07 -0.07
C THR A 147 12.78 10.16 -0.38
N ASN A 148 12.05 11.00 0.35
CA ASN A 148 10.68 11.38 0.05
C ASN A 148 10.67 12.77 -0.63
N PRO A 149 10.57 12.86 -1.97
CA PRO A 149 10.58 14.13 -2.70
C PRO A 149 9.19 14.79 -2.80
N TRP A 150 8.23 14.37 -1.97
CA TRP A 150 6.89 14.93 -1.90
C TRP A 150 6.90 16.43 -1.60
N GLU A 151 6.25 17.23 -2.46
CA GLU A 151 5.90 18.61 -2.15
C GLU A 151 4.42 18.67 -1.77
N GLN A 152 4.10 19.38 -0.69
CA GLN A 152 2.71 19.57 -0.30
C GLN A 152 1.92 20.24 -1.44
N PRO A 153 0.84 19.59 -1.94
CA PRO A 153 0.01 20.15 -3.00
C PRO A 153 -0.58 21.51 -2.62
N VAL A 154 -0.66 22.40 -3.60
CA VAL A 154 -1.32 23.71 -3.47
C VAL A 154 -2.68 23.66 -4.18
N ARG A 155 -3.60 24.55 -3.79
CA ARG A 155 -4.91 24.62 -4.43
C ARG A 155 -4.75 24.81 -5.95
N GLY A 156 -5.48 24.01 -6.73
CA GLY A 156 -5.37 23.98 -8.18
C GLY A 156 -4.51 22.83 -8.68
N LEU A 157 -3.91 23.01 -9.85
CA LEU A 157 -3.18 21.96 -10.55
C LEU A 157 -1.83 21.63 -9.89
N ASN A 158 -1.59 20.35 -9.65
CA ASN A 158 -0.31 19.77 -9.26
C ASN A 158 0.03 18.60 -10.17
N TYR A 159 1.32 18.29 -10.31
CA TYR A 159 1.80 17.16 -11.08
C TYR A 159 2.10 15.99 -10.15
N LEU A 160 1.50 14.85 -10.42
CA LEU A 160 1.68 13.63 -9.66
C LEU A 160 2.55 12.66 -10.48
N TYR A 161 3.76 12.46 -9.99
CA TYR A 161 4.71 11.49 -10.53
C TYR A 161 4.73 10.23 -9.69
N LEU A 162 4.85 9.10 -10.35
CA LEU A 162 4.88 7.79 -9.71
C LEU A 162 6.15 7.03 -10.08
N ARG A 163 6.60 6.16 -9.20
CA ARG A 163 7.76 5.30 -9.46
C ARG A 163 7.58 3.90 -8.89
N ALA A 164 8.24 2.92 -9.49
CA ALA A 164 8.27 1.54 -9.02
C ALA A 164 9.64 0.92 -9.26
N LYS A 165 10.02 -0.06 -8.44
CA LYS A 165 11.21 -0.88 -8.67
C LYS A 165 10.82 -2.22 -9.28
N ASN A 166 11.50 -2.63 -10.35
CA ASN A 166 11.27 -3.93 -10.93
C ASN A 166 11.96 -5.04 -10.10
N LEU A 167 11.17 -5.87 -9.41
CA LEU A 167 11.61 -7.08 -8.73
C LEU A 167 11.38 -8.35 -9.56
N TYR A 168 10.76 -8.24 -10.74
CA TYR A 168 10.59 -9.34 -11.66
C TYR A 168 11.96 -9.86 -12.14
N PRO A 169 12.13 -11.18 -12.32
CA PRO A 169 13.42 -11.79 -12.69
C PRO A 169 13.95 -11.41 -14.08
N GLY A 170 13.22 -10.61 -14.85
CA GLY A 170 13.60 -10.12 -16.19
C GLY A 170 13.15 -8.69 -16.46
N GLY A 171 13.21 -8.29 -17.74
CA GLY A 171 12.63 -7.02 -18.18
C GLY A 171 11.10 -7.05 -18.10
N LEU A 172 10.51 -5.96 -17.65
CA LEU A 172 9.07 -5.85 -17.44
C LEU A 172 8.55 -4.53 -18.00
N GLU A 173 7.43 -4.57 -18.70
CA GLU A 173 6.65 -3.40 -19.08
C GLU A 173 5.46 -3.27 -18.15
N GLY A 174 5.07 -2.04 -17.82
CA GLY A 174 3.91 -1.80 -16.98
C GLY A 174 3.40 -0.38 -17.07
N ASN A 175 2.22 -0.17 -16.51
CA ASN A 175 1.57 1.12 -16.43
C ASN A 175 1.12 1.38 -14.99
N PHE A 176 1.09 2.66 -14.62
CA PHE A 176 0.37 3.11 -13.45
C PHE A 176 -1.05 3.52 -13.80
N VAL A 177 -1.94 3.31 -12.83
CA VAL A 177 -3.22 4.01 -12.70
C VAL A 177 -3.20 4.75 -11.36
N ALA A 178 -3.79 5.94 -11.31
CA ALA A 178 -3.86 6.75 -10.10
C ALA A 178 -5.29 7.19 -9.83
N TYR A 179 -5.62 7.31 -8.54
CA TYR A 179 -6.92 7.72 -8.08
C TYR A 179 -6.79 8.74 -6.94
N ASN A 180 -7.74 9.64 -6.83
CA ASN A 180 -7.94 10.47 -5.65
C ASN A 180 -9.30 10.25 -5.01
N TYR A 181 -9.34 10.39 -3.69
CA TYR A 181 -10.56 10.25 -2.89
C TYR A 181 -10.40 10.97 -1.56
N LYS A 182 -11.51 11.06 -0.83
CA LYS A 182 -11.56 11.75 0.47
C LYS A 182 -11.53 10.72 1.61
N GLY A 183 -10.70 10.90 2.64
CA GLY A 183 -10.64 10.05 3.85
C GLY A 183 -9.83 8.74 3.72
N SER A 184 -9.73 8.01 4.84
CA SER A 184 -8.77 6.91 5.04
C SER A 184 -9.33 5.50 4.86
N VAL A 185 -10.65 5.33 4.72
CA VAL A 185 -11.28 4.03 4.41
C VAL A 185 -12.45 4.24 3.45
N THR A 186 -12.19 5.04 2.40
CA THR A 186 -13.18 5.26 1.36
C THR A 186 -13.15 4.08 0.39
N PRO A 187 -14.30 3.48 0.07
CA PRO A 187 -14.37 2.32 -0.80
C PRO A 187 -13.79 2.63 -2.19
N PRO A 188 -13.11 1.66 -2.84
CA PRO A 188 -12.62 1.81 -4.20
C PRO A 188 -13.67 2.28 -5.21
N SER A 189 -14.93 1.90 -5.04
CA SER A 189 -16.04 2.38 -5.90
C SER A 189 -16.25 3.91 -5.90
N LYS A 190 -15.73 4.62 -4.88
CA LYS A 190 -15.81 6.08 -4.74
C LYS A 190 -14.51 6.79 -5.15
N TRP A 191 -13.52 6.04 -5.61
CA TRP A 191 -12.24 6.61 -6.02
C TRP A 191 -12.37 7.25 -7.39
N ASN A 192 -11.89 8.49 -7.52
CA ASN A 192 -11.95 9.20 -8.78
C ASN A 192 -10.66 8.95 -9.55
N PRO A 193 -10.71 8.42 -10.78
CA PRO A 193 -9.51 8.21 -11.57
C PRO A 193 -8.88 9.55 -11.95
N LEU A 194 -7.55 9.62 -11.88
CA LEU A 194 -6.77 10.74 -12.36
C LEU A 194 -6.36 10.50 -13.81
N SER A 195 -6.36 11.57 -14.61
CA SER A 195 -5.82 11.54 -15.97
C SER A 195 -4.40 12.09 -16.01
N THR A 196 -3.62 11.62 -16.97
CA THR A 196 -2.29 12.16 -17.27
C THR A 196 -2.35 13.52 -17.95
N GLU A 197 -1.22 14.20 -18.07
CA GLU A 197 -1.08 15.47 -18.81
C GLU A 197 -1.54 15.32 -20.27
N THR A 198 -1.36 14.15 -20.87
CA THR A 198 -1.86 13.84 -22.22
C THR A 198 -3.32 13.40 -22.27
N GLY A 199 -4.01 13.30 -21.13
CA GLY A 199 -5.42 12.89 -21.03
C GLY A 199 -5.63 11.37 -20.97
N SER A 200 -4.56 10.57 -20.82
CA SER A 200 -4.65 9.11 -20.65
C SER A 200 -5.11 8.75 -19.24
N SER A 201 -5.79 7.61 -19.07
CA SER A 201 -6.11 7.05 -17.75
C SER A 201 -4.93 6.28 -17.12
N THR A 202 -3.86 6.03 -17.89
CA THR A 202 -2.69 5.29 -17.45
C THR A 202 -1.39 5.96 -17.89
N SER A 203 -0.32 5.82 -17.11
CA SER A 203 1.02 6.31 -17.48
C SER A 203 2.04 5.16 -17.49
N ALA A 204 2.79 5.02 -18.57
CA ALA A 204 3.78 3.96 -18.72
C ALA A 204 4.96 4.13 -17.75
N ILE A 205 5.41 3.01 -17.20
CA ILE A 205 6.51 2.93 -16.22
C ILE A 205 7.82 2.71 -16.97
N LYS A 206 8.70 3.71 -16.99
CA LYS A 206 9.92 3.67 -17.81
C LYS A 206 11.15 4.10 -17.02
N ALA A 207 12.30 3.49 -17.30
CA ALA A 207 13.60 3.96 -16.78
C ALA A 207 14.11 5.20 -17.53
N SER A 208 13.75 5.32 -18.81
CA SER A 208 14.13 6.42 -19.69
C SER A 208 13.01 6.71 -20.70
N SER A 209 13.06 7.87 -21.35
CA SER A 209 12.04 8.25 -22.34
C SER A 209 11.99 7.33 -23.57
N ILE A 210 13.04 6.53 -23.81
CA ILE A 210 13.25 5.76 -25.05
C ILE A 210 12.89 4.28 -24.94
N SER A 211 12.83 3.70 -23.73
CA SER A 211 12.58 2.26 -23.55
C SER A 211 11.31 2.02 -22.72
N PRO A 212 10.33 1.26 -23.24
CA PRO A 212 9.18 0.83 -22.46
C PRO A 212 9.51 -0.31 -21.48
N VAL A 213 10.56 -1.09 -21.76
CA VAL A 213 10.99 -2.20 -20.90
C VAL A 213 11.86 -1.67 -19.77
N LEU A 214 11.46 -1.97 -18.54
CA LEU A 214 12.21 -1.70 -17.31
C LEU A 214 13.06 -2.94 -16.96
N PRO A 215 14.41 -2.85 -16.96
CA PRO A 215 15.25 -3.99 -16.57
C PRO A 215 15.06 -4.41 -15.11
N SER A 216 15.34 -5.68 -14.80
CA SER A 216 15.28 -6.18 -13.42
C SER A 216 16.18 -5.37 -12.49
N GLY A 217 15.69 -5.06 -11.29
CA GLY A 217 16.35 -4.26 -10.27
C GLY A 217 16.33 -2.75 -10.50
N GLN A 218 15.94 -2.28 -11.68
CA GLN A 218 15.88 -0.85 -12.00
C GLN A 218 14.60 -0.18 -11.48
N ILE A 219 14.64 1.14 -11.40
CA ILE A 219 13.51 1.98 -11.00
C ILE A 219 12.93 2.60 -12.26
N GLY A 220 11.62 2.44 -12.45
CA GLY A 220 10.87 3.11 -13.49
C GLY A 220 9.98 4.20 -12.92
N VAL A 221 9.70 5.21 -13.74
CA VAL A 221 8.94 6.40 -13.36
C VAL A 221 7.94 6.77 -14.45
N THR A 222 6.95 7.58 -14.11
CA THR A 222 6.05 8.21 -15.08
C THR A 222 6.74 9.40 -15.74
N PHE A 223 6.84 9.40 -17.07
CA PHE A 223 7.29 10.57 -17.84
C PHE A 223 6.12 11.51 -18.20
N ASP A 224 4.91 10.96 -18.29
CA ASP A 224 3.65 11.68 -18.45
C ASP A 224 2.96 11.70 -17.08
N PRO A 225 3.08 12.79 -16.28
CA PRO A 225 2.55 12.84 -14.93
C PRO A 225 1.03 12.83 -14.92
N PHE A 226 0.45 12.36 -13.81
CA PHE A 226 -0.97 12.54 -13.53
C PHE A 226 -1.25 13.98 -13.10
N LEU A 227 -2.40 14.51 -13.50
CA LEU A 227 -2.84 15.84 -13.11
C LEU A 227 -3.71 15.73 -11.85
N PHE A 228 -3.24 16.29 -10.75
CA PHE A 228 -3.98 16.33 -9.49
C PHE A 228 -4.47 17.75 -9.21
N ASN A 229 -5.76 17.99 -9.47
CA ASN A 229 -6.39 19.26 -9.13
C ASN A 229 -6.84 19.25 -7.67
N PHE A 230 -6.00 19.78 -6.79
CA PHE A 230 -6.26 19.79 -5.37
C PHE A 230 -7.28 20.86 -5.02
N ALA A 231 -8.49 20.41 -4.66
CA ALA A 231 -9.47 21.24 -3.96
C ALA A 231 -9.16 21.16 -2.47
N ALA A 232 -8.56 22.23 -1.93
CA ALA A 232 -8.39 22.38 -0.49
C ALA A 232 -9.75 22.73 0.15
N ASP A 233 -10.65 21.74 0.22
CA ASP A 233 -11.88 21.87 1.00
C ASP A 233 -11.49 21.90 2.49
N PRO A 234 -11.81 22.97 3.24
CA PRO A 234 -11.37 23.11 4.63
C PRO A 234 -11.81 21.92 5.50
N GLY A 235 -10.83 21.25 6.11
CA GLY A 235 -11.05 20.10 6.99
C GLY A 235 -11.33 18.76 6.32
N GLU A 236 -11.31 18.69 4.98
CA GLU A 236 -11.42 17.43 4.26
C GLU A 236 -10.04 16.91 3.83
N HIS A 237 -9.83 15.61 4.05
CA HIS A 237 -8.58 14.97 3.72
C HIS A 237 -8.64 14.26 2.38
N ASN A 238 -7.70 14.57 1.50
CA ASN A 238 -7.55 13.89 0.23
C ASN A 238 -6.46 12.83 0.34
N CYS A 239 -6.68 11.70 -0.31
CA CYS A 239 -5.74 10.61 -0.42
C CYS A 239 -5.52 10.30 -1.91
N ILE A 240 -4.35 9.77 -2.21
CA ILE A 240 -3.96 9.31 -3.53
C ILE A 240 -3.61 7.83 -3.42
N SER A 241 -4.26 6.99 -4.22
CA SER A 241 -3.87 5.58 -4.38
C SER A 241 -3.42 5.33 -5.79
N VAL A 242 -2.42 4.45 -5.93
CA VAL A 242 -1.82 4.13 -7.21
C VAL A 242 -1.63 2.64 -7.35
N LEU A 243 -1.76 2.14 -8.58
CA LEU A 243 -1.65 0.72 -8.89
C LEU A 243 -0.73 0.58 -10.10
N ALA A 244 0.33 -0.21 -9.96
CA ALA A 244 1.16 -0.68 -11.06
C ALA A 244 0.53 -1.97 -11.63
N GLN A 245 0.49 -2.05 -12.96
CA GLN A 245 -0.11 -3.16 -13.70
C GLN A 245 0.83 -3.63 -14.80
N THR A 246 0.80 -4.92 -15.11
CA THR A 246 1.59 -5.54 -16.18
C THR A 246 0.80 -6.62 -16.90
N ALA A 247 1.41 -7.28 -17.89
CA ALA A 247 0.79 -8.43 -18.53
C ALA A 247 0.66 -9.66 -17.61
N TYR A 248 1.42 -9.74 -16.51
CA TYR A 248 1.44 -10.90 -15.60
C TYR A 248 0.60 -10.70 -14.33
N TYR A 249 0.25 -9.45 -14.02
CA TYR A 249 -0.68 -9.12 -12.95
C TYR A 249 -1.41 -7.82 -13.25
N THR A 250 -2.73 -7.86 -13.06
CA THR A 250 -3.62 -6.73 -13.37
C THR A 250 -3.84 -5.80 -12.19
N ASN A 251 -3.56 -6.26 -10.98
CA ASN A 251 -3.79 -5.55 -9.72
C ASN A 251 -5.15 -4.81 -9.70
N PRO A 252 -6.27 -5.54 -9.73
CA PRO A 252 -7.58 -4.92 -9.72
C PRO A 252 -7.84 -4.22 -8.37
N LEU A 253 -8.67 -3.18 -8.40
CA LEU A 253 -9.21 -2.62 -7.16
C LEU A 253 -9.95 -3.73 -6.38
N PRO A 254 -9.81 -3.80 -5.05
CA PRO A 254 -10.61 -4.73 -4.27
C PRO A 254 -12.08 -4.32 -4.35
N ASP A 255 -12.98 -5.25 -4.04
CA ASP A 255 -14.37 -4.87 -3.77
C ASP A 255 -14.47 -3.99 -2.51
N ASP A 256 -15.66 -3.44 -2.27
CA ASP A 256 -15.88 -2.50 -1.18
C ASP A 256 -15.97 -3.17 0.20
N ALA A 257 -15.87 -4.50 0.33
CA ALA A 257 -15.99 -5.18 1.61
C ALA A 257 -14.78 -4.91 2.53
N ASN A 258 -15.02 -4.84 3.84
CA ASN A 258 -13.98 -4.49 4.82
C ASN A 258 -12.78 -5.47 4.74
N PHE A 259 -13.07 -6.77 4.63
CA PHE A 259 -12.05 -7.82 4.53
C PHE A 259 -11.23 -7.72 3.24
N SER A 260 -11.87 -7.40 2.12
CA SER A 260 -11.21 -7.27 0.81
C SER A 260 -10.24 -6.10 0.81
N ILE A 261 -10.67 -4.94 1.31
CA ILE A 261 -9.82 -3.74 1.45
C ILE A 261 -8.64 -4.03 2.40
N ALA A 262 -8.90 -4.61 3.58
CA ALA A 262 -7.84 -4.97 4.53
C ALA A 262 -6.79 -5.90 3.90
N THR A 263 -7.27 -6.94 3.22
CA THR A 263 -6.40 -7.94 2.57
C THR A 263 -5.59 -7.31 1.44
N TRP A 264 -6.21 -6.45 0.64
CA TRP A 264 -5.56 -5.75 -0.46
C TRP A 264 -4.47 -4.80 0.04
N LEU A 265 -4.78 -3.95 1.02
CA LEU A 265 -3.80 -3.02 1.61
C LEU A 265 -2.56 -3.72 2.17
N LEU A 266 -2.74 -4.93 2.73
CA LEU A 266 -1.64 -5.67 3.34
C LEU A 266 -0.82 -6.49 2.31
N ASN A 267 -1.47 -7.02 1.27
CA ASN A 267 -0.87 -7.99 0.36
C ASN A 267 -0.65 -7.49 -1.07
N ASP A 268 -1.04 -6.27 -1.38
CA ASP A 268 -0.67 -5.65 -2.63
C ASP A 268 0.61 -4.82 -2.45
N LEU A 269 1.67 -5.24 -3.14
CA LEU A 269 2.97 -4.55 -3.20
C LEU A 269 3.19 -3.86 -4.56
N ALA A 270 2.22 -3.97 -5.47
CA ALA A 270 2.14 -3.20 -6.69
C ALA A 270 1.24 -1.97 -6.54
N SER A 271 0.74 -1.68 -5.34
CA SER A 271 0.04 -0.44 -5.03
C SER A 271 0.67 0.30 -3.88
N ALA A 272 0.34 1.58 -3.82
CA ALA A 272 0.68 2.41 -2.68
C ALA A 272 -0.35 3.51 -2.47
N TRP A 273 -0.24 4.15 -1.31
CA TRP A 273 -1.11 5.22 -0.86
C TRP A 273 -0.27 6.41 -0.39
N HIS A 274 -0.71 7.63 -0.69
CA HIS A 274 -0.19 8.86 -0.10
C HIS A 274 -1.31 9.80 0.42
N ASN A 275 -1.20 10.23 1.67
CA ASN A 275 -2.09 11.21 2.28
C ASN A 275 -1.71 12.65 1.94
N VAL A 276 -2.64 13.43 1.40
CA VAL A 276 -2.43 14.85 1.12
C VAL A 276 -2.73 15.65 2.39
N ALA A 277 -1.73 15.83 3.26
CA ALA A 277 -1.91 16.31 4.63
C ALA A 277 -1.67 17.81 4.81
N GLN A 278 -2.67 18.59 5.23
CA GLN A 278 -2.51 19.76 6.12
C GLN A 278 -3.79 19.98 6.94
N PRO A 279 -3.76 19.88 8.28
CA PRO A 279 -4.86 20.39 9.09
C PRO A 279 -4.89 21.91 8.96
N THR A 280 -5.96 22.44 8.38
CA THR A 280 -6.16 23.90 8.25
C THR A 280 -7.03 24.47 9.38
N GLN A 281 -7.55 23.61 10.26
CA GLN A 281 -8.51 23.96 11.29
C GLN A 281 -8.50 22.93 12.44
N SER A 282 -9.12 23.30 13.56
CA SER A 282 -9.11 22.46 14.76
C SER A 282 -9.97 21.22 14.63
N LYS A 283 -10.97 21.22 13.74
CA LYS A 283 -11.83 20.06 13.48
C LYS A 283 -11.56 19.50 12.10
N ASN A 284 -11.06 18.28 12.05
CA ASN A 284 -10.71 17.61 10.80
C ASN A 284 -11.60 16.39 10.61
N PHE A 285 -11.92 16.03 9.37
CA PHE A 285 -12.87 14.96 9.09
C PHE A 285 -12.25 13.86 8.24
N LEU A 286 -12.28 12.65 8.76
CA LEU A 286 -11.83 11.44 8.07
C LEU A 286 -13.06 10.61 7.69
N TYR A 287 -13.28 10.41 6.39
CA TYR A 287 -14.32 9.50 5.93
C TYR A 287 -13.92 8.06 6.27
N PHE A 288 -14.85 7.32 6.87
CA PHE A 288 -14.73 5.89 7.09
C PHE A 288 -16.10 5.24 6.93
N THR A 289 -16.08 3.95 6.60
CA THR A 289 -17.30 3.24 6.21
C THR A 289 -17.29 1.83 6.82
N ASN A 290 -18.46 1.33 7.22
CA ASN A 290 -18.66 -0.10 7.45
C ASN A 290 -19.45 -0.62 6.25
N ARG A 291 -18.85 -1.47 5.43
CA ARG A 291 -19.48 -1.94 4.18
C ARG A 291 -20.08 -3.33 4.29
N ASP A 292 -19.91 -3.99 5.43
CA ASP A 292 -20.53 -5.27 5.67
C ASP A 292 -22.03 -5.08 5.97
N ASP A 293 -22.80 -6.14 5.75
CA ASP A 293 -24.24 -6.21 6.06
C ASP A 293 -24.51 -6.44 7.56
N THR A 294 -23.44 -6.54 8.36
CA THR A 294 -23.43 -6.77 9.80
C THR A 294 -22.91 -5.53 10.54
N PRO A 295 -23.35 -5.32 11.81
CA PRO A 295 -22.67 -4.38 12.68
C PRO A 295 -21.25 -4.87 12.94
N GLU A 296 -20.26 -3.99 12.80
CA GLU A 296 -18.84 -4.35 12.91
C GLU A 296 -18.13 -3.48 13.93
N ARG A 297 -17.17 -4.04 14.67
CA ARG A 297 -16.43 -3.31 15.71
C ARG A 297 -15.20 -2.65 15.13
N PHE A 298 -15.04 -1.34 15.36
CA PHE A 298 -13.90 -0.56 14.90
C PHE A 298 -13.15 0.07 16.07
N ARG A 299 -11.83 0.19 15.92
CA ARG A 299 -10.94 0.91 16.83
C ARG A 299 -10.17 1.97 16.06
N PHE A 300 -10.15 3.17 16.61
CA PHE A 300 -9.39 4.31 16.12
C PHE A 300 -8.34 4.67 17.15
N GLU A 301 -7.11 4.89 16.70
CA GLU A 301 -6.01 5.31 17.57
C GLU A 301 -5.36 6.58 17.03
N ALA A 302 -5.32 7.66 17.82
CA ALA A 302 -4.50 8.83 17.53
C ALA A 302 -3.14 8.69 18.23
N HIS A 303 -2.11 8.40 17.46
CA HIS A 303 -0.71 8.41 17.89
C HIS A 303 -0.18 9.83 17.74
N VAL A 304 0.02 10.49 18.87
CA VAL A 304 0.47 11.86 18.97
C VAL A 304 1.97 11.90 19.22
N SER A 305 2.68 12.80 18.56
CA SER A 305 4.09 13.11 18.80
C SER A 305 4.35 14.61 18.66
N ASN A 306 5.16 15.17 19.57
CA ASN A 306 5.62 16.56 19.57
C ASN A 306 4.48 17.62 19.59
N LEU A 307 3.29 17.26 20.10
CA LEU A 307 2.26 18.26 20.39
C LEU A 307 2.63 19.07 21.64
N PRO A 308 2.38 20.40 21.68
CA PRO A 308 2.55 21.20 22.88
C PRO A 308 1.75 20.65 24.06
N LEU A 309 2.34 20.65 25.24
CA LEU A 309 1.65 20.26 26.47
C LEU A 309 0.40 21.13 26.69
N GLY A 310 -0.69 20.49 27.10
CA GLY A 310 -2.00 21.14 27.25
C GLY A 310 -2.85 21.16 25.98
N SER A 311 -2.32 20.75 24.82
CA SER A 311 -3.14 20.52 23.62
C SER A 311 -4.24 19.50 23.90
N VAL A 312 -5.36 19.62 23.22
CA VAL A 312 -6.49 18.69 23.33
C VAL A 312 -6.64 17.92 22.02
N VAL A 313 -6.71 16.60 22.15
CA VAL A 313 -7.04 15.69 21.05
C VAL A 313 -8.34 14.96 21.38
N GLN A 314 -9.26 14.89 20.43
CA GLN A 314 -10.49 14.10 20.56
C GLN A 314 -10.81 13.39 19.24
N LEU A 315 -11.25 12.15 19.34
CA LEU A 315 -11.84 11.38 18.25
C LEU A 315 -13.32 11.20 18.53
N ARG A 316 -14.19 11.59 17.59
CA ARG A 316 -15.61 11.23 17.68
C ARG A 316 -16.23 10.93 16.33
N THR A 317 -17.24 10.07 16.27
CA THR A 317 -18.13 9.99 15.11
C THR A 317 -19.10 11.16 15.09
N GLU A 318 -19.37 11.72 13.92
CA GLU A 318 -20.50 12.64 13.79
C GLU A 318 -21.83 11.88 13.90
N GLU A 319 -22.62 12.24 14.90
CA GLU A 319 -23.96 11.71 15.06
C GLU A 319 -24.92 12.55 14.20
N LYS A 320 -25.37 11.98 13.07
CA LYS A 320 -26.74 12.13 12.50
C LYS A 320 -26.85 11.51 11.12
N GLN A 321 -27.59 10.38 11.06
CA GLN A 321 -28.68 10.09 10.09
C GLN A 321 -29.15 8.62 10.15
N HIS A 322 -28.44 7.72 10.86
CA HIS A 322 -28.73 6.27 10.84
C HIS A 322 -28.79 5.56 12.21
N GLY A 323 -29.26 6.23 13.27
CA GLY A 323 -29.64 5.52 14.51
C GLY A 323 -28.47 5.02 15.36
N GLY A 324 -27.49 5.90 15.64
CA GLY A 324 -26.68 5.85 16.86
C GLY A 324 -25.49 4.90 16.81
N VAL A 325 -24.32 5.45 16.53
CA VAL A 325 -23.06 4.89 17.01
C VAL A 325 -22.21 6.03 17.52
N GLU A 326 -22.01 6.07 18.84
CA GLU A 326 -21.08 6.98 19.48
C GLU A 326 -19.74 6.26 19.63
N ILE A 327 -18.80 6.55 18.73
CA ILE A 327 -17.38 6.41 19.03
C ILE A 327 -16.94 7.76 19.56
N ASN A 328 -16.40 7.81 20.76
CA ASN A 328 -15.95 9.05 21.38
C ASN A 328 -14.84 8.75 22.38
N SER A 329 -13.64 9.29 22.15
CA SER A 329 -12.54 9.18 23.13
C SER A 329 -12.73 10.09 24.35
N GLY A 330 -13.64 11.06 24.27
CA GLY A 330 -13.60 12.27 25.09
C GLY A 330 -12.40 13.16 24.74
N PRO A 331 -12.38 14.41 25.24
CA PRO A 331 -11.22 15.28 25.11
C PRO A 331 -10.06 14.77 25.96
N VAL A 332 -8.90 14.55 25.33
CA VAL A 332 -7.67 14.13 26.01
C VAL A 332 -6.66 15.26 25.99
N HIS A 333 -6.22 15.69 27.18
CA HIS A 333 -5.16 16.68 27.33
C HIS A 333 -3.78 16.03 27.20
N ILE A 334 -2.96 16.55 26.30
CA ILE A 334 -1.60 16.06 26.07
C ILE A 334 -0.69 16.49 27.24
N SER A 335 -0.19 15.50 27.98
CA SER A 335 0.69 15.68 29.15
C SER A 335 2.12 15.16 28.93
N SER A 336 2.41 14.60 27.75
CA SER A 336 3.71 14.02 27.39
C SER A 336 4.05 14.27 25.92
N ALA A 337 5.32 14.14 25.57
CA ALA A 337 5.80 14.35 24.19
C ALA A 337 5.21 13.36 23.17
N SER A 338 4.71 12.21 23.64
CA SER A 338 3.91 11.28 22.85
C SER A 338 2.73 10.76 23.67
N ALA A 339 1.64 10.42 22.99
CA ALA A 339 0.44 9.85 23.59
C ALA A 339 -0.30 8.98 22.56
N VAL A 340 -1.11 8.03 23.03
CA VAL A 340 -2.04 7.27 22.19
C VAL A 340 -3.45 7.48 22.75
N ILE A 341 -4.33 8.06 21.94
CA ILE A 341 -5.75 8.25 22.25
C ILE A 341 -6.54 7.18 21.52
N ILE A 342 -7.39 6.44 22.22
CA ILE A 342 -8.17 5.34 21.64
C ILE A 342 -9.64 5.69 21.68
N ALA A 343 -10.35 5.40 20.60
CA ALA A 343 -11.81 5.40 20.54
C ALA A 343 -12.29 4.14 19.83
N GLU A 344 -13.24 3.42 20.39
CA GLU A 344 -13.76 2.18 19.83
C GLU A 344 -15.28 2.10 19.93
N GLY A 345 -15.91 1.32 19.05
CA GLY A 345 -17.35 1.11 19.06
C GLY A 345 -17.83 0.18 17.96
N VAL A 346 -19.10 -0.23 18.06
CA VAL A 346 -19.78 -1.07 17.07
C VAL A 346 -20.50 -0.18 16.07
N ILE A 347 -20.04 -0.20 14.82
CA ILE A 347 -20.56 0.59 13.71
C ILE A 347 -21.67 -0.18 12.99
N ASN A 348 -22.81 0.48 12.76
CA ASN A 348 -23.96 -0.11 12.08
C ASN A 348 -23.61 -0.66 10.68
N PRO A 349 -24.38 -1.65 10.17
CA PRO A 349 -24.25 -2.13 8.79
C PRO A 349 -24.33 -0.98 7.78
N LYS A 350 -23.57 -1.10 6.69
CA LYS A 350 -23.57 -0.12 5.58
C LYS A 350 -23.38 1.34 6.01
N TYR A 351 -22.72 1.58 7.14
CA TYR A 351 -22.42 2.92 7.63
C TYR A 351 -21.51 3.66 6.64
N ASP A 352 -21.85 4.93 6.38
CA ASP A 352 -21.12 5.84 5.51
C ASP A 352 -21.05 7.19 6.20
N GLY A 353 -19.93 7.48 6.85
CA GLY A 353 -19.84 8.65 7.71
C GLY A 353 -18.41 9.13 7.92
N ARG A 354 -18.22 9.87 9.02
CA ARG A 354 -16.99 10.62 9.27
C ARG A 354 -16.58 10.49 10.74
N LEU A 355 -15.28 10.34 10.93
CA LEU A 355 -14.61 10.57 12.21
C LEU A 355 -14.16 12.03 12.26
N GLU A 356 -14.71 12.79 13.20
CA GLU A 356 -14.22 14.11 13.58
C GLU A 356 -12.99 13.95 14.49
N VAL A 357 -11.89 14.55 14.08
CA VAL A 357 -10.64 14.64 14.82
C VAL A 357 -10.47 16.08 15.27
N THR A 358 -10.65 16.32 16.56
CA THR A 358 -10.37 17.64 17.16
C THR A 358 -8.90 17.71 17.55
N LEU A 359 -8.21 18.72 17.04
CA LEU A 359 -6.83 19.11 17.32
C LEU A 359 -6.85 20.56 17.81
N ASP A 360 -6.98 20.76 19.12
CA ASP A 360 -6.91 22.08 19.72
C ASP A 360 -5.52 22.31 20.32
N VAL A 361 -4.71 23.10 19.62
CA VAL A 361 -3.35 23.44 20.03
C VAL A 361 -3.31 24.89 20.51
N PRO A 362 -2.89 25.16 21.76
CA PRO A 362 -2.89 26.49 22.34
C PRO A 362 -2.19 27.52 21.43
N GLY A 363 -2.93 28.56 21.06
CA GLY A 363 -2.41 29.68 20.27
C GLY A 363 -2.24 29.41 18.77
N LEU A 364 -2.60 28.23 18.25
CA LEU A 364 -2.39 27.88 16.83
C LEU A 364 -3.69 27.74 16.02
N ASN A 365 -4.86 28.02 16.62
CA ASN A 365 -6.16 28.02 15.93
C ASN A 365 -6.40 26.74 15.08
N GLY A 366 -6.01 25.58 15.62
CA GLY A 366 -6.17 24.30 14.94
C GLY A 366 -5.06 23.90 13.97
N ARG A 367 -4.02 24.72 13.79
CA ARG A 367 -2.79 24.32 13.12
C ARG A 367 -1.91 23.51 14.05
N LEU A 368 -1.13 22.62 13.46
CA LEU A 368 -0.07 21.88 14.14
C LEU A 368 1.25 22.66 14.04
N PRO A 369 2.05 22.77 15.12
CA PRO A 369 3.37 23.39 15.04
C PRO A 369 4.34 22.51 14.25
N PRO A 370 5.46 23.06 13.73
CA PRO A 370 6.46 22.26 13.03
C PRO A 370 6.85 21.02 13.83
N GLU A 371 7.06 19.91 13.13
CA GLU A 371 7.44 18.60 13.70
C GLU A 371 6.37 17.89 14.55
N ALA A 372 5.21 18.53 14.83
CA ALA A 372 4.09 17.84 15.43
C ALA A 372 3.44 16.87 14.44
N VAL A 373 3.12 15.68 14.95
CA VAL A 373 2.51 14.60 14.18
C VAL A 373 1.33 14.04 14.97
N VAL A 374 0.19 13.88 14.30
CA VAL A 374 -0.94 13.11 14.81
C VAL A 374 -1.33 12.08 13.76
N GLU A 375 -1.03 10.81 14.01
CA GLU A 375 -1.39 9.68 13.16
C GLU A 375 -2.65 8.99 13.69
N ILE A 376 -3.73 9.00 12.91
CA ILE A 376 -4.98 8.28 13.18
C ILE A 376 -4.94 6.92 12.49
N ARG A 377 -4.78 5.84 13.24
CA ARG A 377 -4.87 4.46 12.73
C ARG A 377 -6.29 3.94 12.88
N THR A 378 -6.78 3.24 11.86
CA THR A 378 -8.10 2.60 11.84
C THR A 378 -7.95 1.09 11.79
N PHE A 379 -8.66 0.41 12.67
CA PHE A 379 -8.67 -1.04 12.77
C PHE A 379 -10.10 -1.57 12.76
N TRP A 380 -10.27 -2.72 12.10
CA TRP A 380 -11.47 -3.55 12.19
C TRP A 380 -11.18 -4.72 13.13
N GLN A 381 -12.02 -4.85 14.16
CA GLN A 381 -11.93 -5.90 15.16
C GLN A 381 -12.91 -7.01 14.77
N VAL A 382 -12.43 -7.96 13.98
CA VAL A 382 -13.21 -9.09 13.48
C VAL A 382 -13.54 -10.02 14.63
N GLN A 383 -14.82 -10.07 15.01
CA GLN A 383 -15.32 -10.94 16.08
C GLN A 383 -15.39 -12.40 15.62
N ASP A 384 -15.47 -13.34 16.56
CA ASP A 384 -15.47 -14.79 16.33
C ASP A 384 -16.69 -15.29 15.52
N ASP A 385 -17.81 -14.58 15.63
CA ASP A 385 -19.04 -14.83 14.89
C ASP A 385 -19.02 -14.32 13.45
N ASN A 386 -18.01 -13.52 13.05
CA ASN A 386 -17.88 -13.04 11.68
C ASN A 386 -17.39 -14.17 10.74
N PRO A 387 -17.99 -14.35 9.54
CA PRO A 387 -17.61 -15.43 8.61
C PRO A 387 -16.16 -15.34 8.11
N ASN A 388 -15.51 -14.19 8.24
CA ASN A 388 -14.10 -14.00 7.88
C ASN A 388 -13.14 -14.16 9.07
N HIS A 389 -13.61 -14.44 10.29
CA HIS A 389 -12.78 -14.50 11.50
C HIS A 389 -11.54 -15.39 11.35
N ALA A 390 -11.73 -16.65 10.93
CA ALA A 390 -10.61 -17.58 10.77
C ALA A 390 -9.56 -17.06 9.76
N LYS A 391 -9.99 -16.38 8.69
CA LYS A 391 -9.08 -15.76 7.72
C LYS A 391 -8.40 -14.52 8.30
N ALA A 392 -9.15 -13.73 9.08
CA ALA A 392 -8.64 -12.55 9.77
C ALA A 392 -7.58 -12.90 10.81
N VAL A 393 -7.77 -13.97 11.60
CA VAL A 393 -6.77 -14.50 12.54
C VAL A 393 -5.46 -14.83 11.83
N VAL A 394 -5.54 -15.55 10.70
CA VAL A 394 -4.35 -15.89 9.89
C VAL A 394 -3.67 -14.62 9.36
N LEU A 395 -4.45 -13.65 8.89
CA LEU A 395 -3.91 -12.39 8.36
C LEU A 395 -3.27 -11.53 9.46
N ALA A 396 -3.91 -11.41 10.62
CA ALA A 396 -3.39 -10.68 11.78
C ALA A 396 -2.08 -11.30 12.29
N ALA A 397 -2.03 -12.62 12.43
CA ALA A 397 -0.83 -13.34 12.86
C ALA A 397 0.36 -13.14 11.91
N ARG A 398 0.11 -13.14 10.59
CA ARG A 398 1.15 -12.87 9.59
C ARG A 398 1.74 -11.46 9.71
N ASN A 399 0.92 -10.49 10.09
CA ASN A 399 1.30 -9.09 10.21
C ASN A 399 1.85 -8.71 11.60
N HIS A 400 2.21 -9.71 12.42
CA HIS A 400 2.66 -9.52 13.80
C HIS A 400 1.69 -8.67 14.64
N ARG A 401 0.38 -8.76 14.35
CA ARG A 401 -0.68 -8.14 15.16
C ARG A 401 -1.10 -9.11 16.26
N THR A 402 -1.43 -8.54 17.42
CA THR A 402 -1.86 -9.28 18.60
C THR A 402 -3.30 -9.74 18.41
N LEU A 403 -3.61 -10.98 18.77
CA LEU A 403 -5.01 -11.39 19.00
C LEU A 403 -5.48 -10.65 20.25
N LEU A 404 -6.60 -9.93 20.15
CA LEU A 404 -7.15 -9.21 21.29
C LEU A 404 -7.71 -10.19 22.33
N ASP A 405 -7.83 -9.76 23.58
CA ASP A 405 -8.53 -10.53 24.61
C ASP A 405 -9.95 -10.88 24.11
N GLY A 406 -10.31 -12.16 24.12
CA GLY A 406 -11.60 -12.64 23.61
C GLY A 406 -11.62 -13.10 22.14
N ASP A 407 -10.48 -13.60 21.63
CA ASP A 407 -10.33 -14.22 20.30
C ASP A 407 -10.57 -13.31 19.07
N ALA A 408 -10.91 -12.04 19.23
CA ALA A 408 -11.08 -11.12 18.10
C ALA A 408 -9.75 -10.87 17.35
N ALA A 409 -9.82 -10.87 16.01
CA ALA A 409 -8.69 -10.56 15.15
C ALA A 409 -8.69 -9.10 14.74
N GLU A 410 -7.59 -8.38 14.97
CA GLU A 410 -7.46 -6.98 14.61
C GLU A 410 -6.81 -6.82 13.23
N LEU A 411 -7.58 -6.29 12.27
CA LEU A 411 -7.11 -5.98 10.92
C LEU A 411 -6.95 -4.49 10.75
N PHE A 412 -5.78 -4.07 10.27
CA PHE A 412 -5.50 -2.69 9.96
C PHE A 412 -6.19 -2.29 8.65
N LEU A 413 -6.96 -1.19 8.68
CA LEU A 413 -7.69 -0.66 7.53
C LEU A 413 -7.07 0.59 6.92
N GLY A 414 -6.06 1.17 7.57
CA GLY A 414 -5.37 2.36 7.09
C GLY A 414 -4.95 3.29 8.22
N SER A 415 -4.21 4.34 7.86
CA SER A 415 -4.03 5.48 8.75
C SER A 415 -4.03 6.79 8.01
N PHE A 416 -4.22 7.84 8.79
CA PHE A 416 -4.14 9.20 8.37
C PHE A 416 -3.14 9.95 9.22
N THR A 417 -2.27 10.78 8.62
CA THR A 417 -1.29 11.54 9.40
C THR A 417 -1.44 13.03 9.16
N PHE A 418 -1.72 13.75 10.24
CA PHE A 418 -1.61 15.19 10.32
C PHE A 418 -0.17 15.56 10.64
N VAL A 419 0.45 16.39 9.80
CA VAL A 419 1.78 16.95 10.07
C VAL A 419 1.67 18.46 10.22
N GLY A 420 2.43 19.02 11.15
CA GLY A 420 2.63 20.46 11.25
C GLY A 420 3.48 20.99 10.12
N GLY A 421 2.98 22.04 9.46
CA GLY A 421 3.74 22.79 8.47
C GLY A 421 4.73 23.75 9.14
N SER A 422 5.76 24.14 8.39
CA SER A 422 6.51 25.35 8.74
C SER A 422 5.55 26.54 8.70
N PRO A 423 5.59 27.48 9.66
CA PRO A 423 4.89 28.74 9.49
C PRO A 423 5.37 29.41 8.20
N ASP A 424 4.42 29.76 7.34
CA ASP A 424 4.65 30.55 6.12
C ASP A 424 5.20 31.94 6.45
#